data_AF-A0A965P768-F1
#
_entry.id   AF-A0A965P768-F1
#
_cell.length_a   1.000
_cell.length_b   1.000
_cell.length_c   1.000
_cell.angle_alpha   90.00
_cell.angle_beta   90.00
_cell.angle_gamma   90.00
#
_symmetry.space_group_name_H-M   'P 1'
#
loop_
_entity.id
_entity.type
_entity.pdbx_description
1 polymer ?
#
loop_
_entity_poly.entity_id
_entity_poly.type
_entity_poly.pdbx_seq_one_letter_code
_entity_poly.pdbx_strand_id
1 'polypeptide(L)'
;MSEPSGFTLFPVHNPETTTPGLPVKAATILYCGCMAAWDPANARCEAADPTIAATSIVLGVMQETVDNSAGILGALKARPQSGIFRLKNDGNLTSAHLFKRVRVVDDHTVGVPAGTDADRFAGLLLGLEGTGFVWVLIAPGVTHDRAPVTVTLTSTNGTAGAAADLAALKAETEKTGDDLRAIHAALVTHGLIAPAA
;
A
#
# COMPACT_ATOMS: atom_id res chain seq x y z
N MET A 1 -22.43 -45.78 -7.76
CA MET A 1 -21.70 -45.35 -6.55
C MET A 1 -21.49 -43.86 -6.68
N SER A 2 -22.23 -43.08 -5.89
CA SER A 2 -22.11 -41.62 -5.84
C SER A 2 -20.85 -41.27 -5.05
N GLU A 3 -19.91 -40.53 -5.64
CA GLU A 3 -18.77 -40.01 -4.89
C GLU A 3 -19.25 -39.02 -3.81
N PRO A 4 -18.66 -39.04 -2.61
CA PRO A 4 -19.04 -38.13 -1.54
C PRO A 4 -18.52 -36.72 -1.87
N SER A 5 -19.42 -35.73 -1.90
CA SER A 5 -19.08 -34.32 -2.06
C SER A 5 -18.23 -33.84 -0.89
N GLY A 6 -16.91 -33.90 -1.07
CA GLY A 6 -15.91 -33.45 -0.11
C GLY A 6 -16.05 -31.95 0.15
N PHE A 7 -16.45 -31.61 1.36
CA PHE A 7 -16.30 -30.28 1.93
C PHE A 7 -14.80 -29.99 2.08
N THR A 8 -14.22 -29.24 1.13
CA THR A 8 -12.84 -28.78 1.20
C THR A 8 -12.72 -27.65 2.22
N LEU A 9 -12.06 -27.94 3.33
CA LEU A 9 -11.76 -27.02 4.44
C LEU A 9 -10.80 -25.87 4.05
N PHE A 10 -10.13 -25.99 2.91
CA PHE A 10 -9.26 -24.95 2.37
C PHE A 10 -10.04 -24.15 1.33
N PRO A 11 -9.91 -22.81 1.28
CA PRO A 11 -10.40 -22.05 0.14
C PRO A 11 -9.75 -22.60 -1.13
N VAL A 12 -10.49 -23.43 -1.85
CA VAL A 12 -10.14 -23.83 -3.20
C VAL A 12 -10.21 -22.54 -4.00
N HIS A 13 -9.17 -22.25 -4.78
CA HIS A 13 -9.30 -21.19 -5.78
C HIS A 13 -10.58 -21.53 -6.57
N ASN A 14 -11.57 -20.62 -6.57
CA ASN A 14 -12.77 -20.83 -7.36
C ASN A 14 -12.31 -21.10 -8.80
N PRO A 15 -12.59 -22.24 -9.47
CA PRO A 15 -12.09 -22.49 -10.82
C PRO A 15 -12.60 -21.48 -11.86
N GLU A 16 -13.58 -20.65 -11.51
CA GLU A 16 -13.94 -19.44 -12.26
C GLU A 16 -12.93 -18.27 -12.10
N THR A 17 -11.73 -18.53 -11.56
CA THR A 17 -10.63 -17.60 -11.21
C THR A 17 -10.00 -16.80 -12.35
N THR A 18 -10.69 -16.55 -13.46
CA THR A 18 -10.23 -15.45 -14.31
C THR A 18 -10.65 -14.15 -13.61
N THR A 19 -9.77 -13.63 -12.77
CA THR A 19 -9.91 -12.30 -12.15
C THR A 19 -10.45 -11.34 -13.20
N PRO A 20 -11.56 -10.62 -12.95
CA PRO A 20 -12.11 -9.68 -13.92
C PRO A 20 -10.99 -8.70 -14.30
N GLY A 21 -10.59 -8.74 -15.57
CA GLY A 21 -9.45 -7.98 -16.04
C GLY A 21 -9.64 -6.49 -15.77
N LEU A 22 -8.57 -5.84 -15.30
CA LEU A 22 -8.60 -4.45 -14.88
C LEU A 22 -8.46 -3.53 -16.10
N PRO A 23 -9.25 -2.44 -16.21
CA PRO A 23 -9.12 -1.50 -17.31
C PRO A 23 -7.72 -0.90 -17.39
N VAL A 24 -7.06 -1.00 -18.55
CA VAL A 24 -5.74 -0.39 -18.77
C VAL A 24 -5.88 1.11 -19.02
N LYS A 25 -4.95 1.91 -18.49
CA LYS A 25 -4.83 3.35 -18.76
C LYS A 25 -4.77 3.62 -20.27
N ALA A 26 -5.38 4.73 -20.70
CA ALA A 26 -5.31 5.15 -22.11
C ALA A 26 -3.86 5.44 -22.52
N ALA A 27 -3.55 5.23 -23.80
CA ALA A 27 -2.25 5.54 -24.39
C ALA A 27 -1.03 4.98 -23.63
N THR A 28 -1.14 3.76 -23.08
CA THR A 28 -0.10 3.13 -22.25
C THR A 28 0.15 1.70 -22.71
N ILE A 29 1.42 1.26 -22.64
CA ILE A 29 1.83 -0.12 -22.86
C ILE A 29 2.25 -0.70 -21.51
N LEU A 30 1.72 -1.88 -21.17
CA LEU A 30 2.17 -2.65 -20.03
C LEU A 30 2.97 -3.83 -20.55
N TYR A 31 4.27 -3.86 -20.27
CA TYR A 31 5.15 -4.94 -20.73
C TYR A 31 5.05 -6.18 -19.83
N CYS A 32 5.23 -7.36 -20.42
CA CYS A 32 5.40 -8.58 -19.63
C CYS A 32 6.59 -8.42 -18.66
N GLY A 33 6.38 -8.79 -17.40
CA GLY A 33 7.38 -8.68 -16.33
C GLY A 33 7.41 -7.33 -15.61
N CYS A 34 6.67 -6.31 -16.06
CA CYS A 34 6.57 -5.06 -15.31
C CYS A 34 5.60 -5.18 -14.14
N MET A 35 5.89 -4.45 -13.06
CA MET A 35 4.98 -4.27 -11.95
C MET A 35 3.80 -3.40 -12.40
N ALA A 36 2.59 -3.81 -12.03
CA ALA A 36 1.37 -3.08 -12.33
C ALA A 36 0.74 -2.52 -11.04
N ALA A 37 0.24 -1.29 -11.14
CA ALA A 37 -0.47 -0.61 -10.08
C ALA A 37 -1.91 -0.28 -10.49
N TRP A 38 -2.79 -0.28 -9.50
CA TRP A 38 -4.17 0.17 -9.61
C TRP A 38 -4.32 1.56 -9.03
N ASP A 39 -4.77 2.51 -9.86
CA ASP A 39 -5.18 3.85 -9.44
C ASP A 39 -6.67 3.84 -9.10
N PRO A 40 -7.04 3.89 -7.80
CA PRO A 40 -8.45 3.87 -7.39
C PRO A 40 -9.20 5.15 -7.76
N ALA A 41 -8.51 6.29 -7.94
CA ALA A 41 -9.16 7.57 -8.25
C ALA A 41 -9.65 7.61 -9.70
N ASN A 42 -8.93 6.98 -10.62
CA ASN A 42 -9.26 6.94 -12.04
C ASN A 42 -9.72 5.55 -12.52
N ALA A 43 -9.87 4.60 -11.59
CA ALA A 43 -10.26 3.22 -11.84
C ALA A 43 -9.50 2.59 -13.01
N ARG A 44 -8.17 2.62 -12.96
CA ARG A 44 -7.30 2.16 -14.06
C ARG A 44 -6.04 1.45 -13.58
N CYS A 45 -5.56 0.54 -14.40
CA CYS A 45 -4.28 -0.15 -14.25
C CYS A 45 -3.20 0.56 -15.06
N GLU A 46 -2.04 0.80 -14.45
CA GLU A 46 -0.86 1.41 -15.06
C GLU A 46 0.43 0.71 -14.59
N ALA A 47 1.56 0.99 -15.24
CA ALA A 47 2.86 0.49 -14.78
C ALA A 47 3.21 1.16 -13.44
N ALA A 48 3.82 0.40 -12.53
CA ALA A 48 4.25 0.94 -11.25
C ALA A 48 5.52 1.77 -11.45
N ASP A 49 5.43 3.06 -11.17
CA ASP A 49 6.53 4.02 -11.26
C ASP A 49 6.44 4.99 -10.07
N PRO A 50 7.53 5.59 -9.57
CA PRO A 50 7.48 6.60 -8.50
C PRO A 50 6.49 7.76 -8.75
N THR A 51 6.13 8.06 -10.00
CA THR A 51 5.19 9.13 -10.36
C THR A 51 3.71 8.76 -10.26
N ILE A 52 3.37 7.48 -10.00
CA ILE A 52 1.97 7.09 -9.80
C ILE A 52 1.37 7.81 -8.58
N ALA A 53 0.03 7.88 -8.51
CA ALA A 53 -0.63 8.49 -7.37
C ALA A 53 -0.25 7.79 -6.05
N ALA A 54 -0.13 8.55 -4.96
CA ALA A 54 0.21 7.99 -3.64
C ALA A 54 -0.86 7.01 -3.10
N THR A 55 -2.09 7.11 -3.63
CA THR A 55 -3.20 6.19 -3.33
C THR A 55 -3.20 4.94 -4.21
N SER A 56 -2.32 4.86 -5.22
CA SER A 56 -2.24 3.69 -6.10
C SER A 56 -1.70 2.48 -5.36
N ILE A 57 -2.24 1.31 -5.71
CA ILE A 57 -1.92 0.03 -5.07
C ILE A 57 -1.18 -0.85 -6.06
N VAL A 58 0.06 -1.23 -5.75
CA VAL A 58 0.80 -2.21 -6.56
C VAL A 58 0.14 -3.58 -6.39
N LEU A 59 -0.33 -4.15 -7.50
CA LEU A 59 -1.12 -5.39 -7.50
C LEU A 59 -0.26 -6.63 -7.69
N GLY A 60 0.81 -6.52 -8.49
CA GLY A 60 1.53 -7.69 -8.97
C GLY A 60 2.36 -7.40 -10.19
N VAL A 61 2.78 -8.46 -10.87
CA VAL A 61 3.56 -8.40 -12.11
C VAL A 61 2.72 -8.87 -13.29
N MET A 62 2.86 -8.17 -14.43
CA MET A 62 2.19 -8.50 -15.69
C MET A 62 2.73 -9.81 -16.28
N GLN A 63 1.82 -10.73 -16.63
CA GLN A 63 2.16 -12.01 -17.27
C GLN A 63 2.20 -11.93 -18.81
N GLU A 64 1.57 -10.89 -19.37
CA GLU A 64 1.47 -10.66 -20.81
C GLU A 64 1.68 -9.18 -21.11
N THR A 65 2.20 -8.88 -22.30
CA THR A 65 2.29 -7.49 -22.78
C THR A 65 0.91 -7.05 -23.27
N VAL A 66 0.39 -5.95 -22.72
CA VAL A 66 -0.87 -5.34 -23.12
C VAL A 66 -0.60 -3.96 -23.69
N ASP A 67 -0.77 -3.82 -25.00
CA ASP A 67 -0.54 -2.57 -25.72
C ASP A 67 -1.86 -1.80 -25.90
N ASN A 68 -2.09 -0.81 -25.03
CA ASN A 68 -3.19 0.14 -25.15
C ASN A 68 -2.70 1.53 -25.60
N SER A 69 -1.57 1.61 -26.31
CA SER A 69 -0.93 2.87 -26.74
C SER A 69 -1.80 3.70 -27.68
N ALA A 70 -2.66 3.06 -28.47
CA ALA A 70 -3.62 3.72 -29.36
C ALA A 70 -5.06 3.70 -28.82
N GLY A 71 -5.29 3.15 -27.62
CA GLY A 71 -6.63 2.90 -27.09
C GLY A 71 -7.09 3.90 -26.04
N ILE A 72 -8.41 3.98 -25.87
CA ILE A 72 -9.05 4.71 -24.77
C ILE A 72 -8.91 3.94 -23.45
N LEU A 73 -9.28 4.59 -22.35
CA LEU A 73 -9.31 3.96 -21.02
C LEU A 73 -10.14 2.67 -21.04
N GLY A 74 -9.53 1.56 -20.64
CA GLY A 74 -10.20 0.27 -20.48
C GLY A 74 -10.58 -0.44 -21.78
N ALA A 75 -10.08 0.02 -22.94
CA ALA A 75 -10.24 -0.70 -24.22
C ALA A 75 -9.62 -2.10 -24.15
N LEU A 76 -8.49 -2.23 -23.46
CA LEU A 76 -7.89 -3.50 -23.07
C LEU A 76 -7.93 -3.69 -21.56
N LYS A 77 -7.82 -4.95 -21.15
CA LYS A 77 -7.81 -5.37 -19.75
C LYS A 77 -6.48 -6.00 -19.38
N ALA A 78 -5.94 -5.63 -18.22
CA ALA A 78 -4.75 -6.21 -17.62
C ALA A 78 -5.11 -7.23 -16.54
N ARG A 79 -4.29 -8.27 -16.43
CA ARG A 79 -4.42 -9.31 -15.41
C ARG A 79 -3.08 -9.49 -14.70
N PRO A 80 -2.67 -8.54 -13.84
CA PRO A 80 -1.46 -8.69 -13.06
C PRO A 80 -1.63 -9.83 -12.06
N GLN A 81 -0.55 -10.58 -11.84
CA GLN A 81 -0.54 -11.68 -10.88
C GLN A 81 0.18 -11.24 -9.60
N SER A 82 -0.46 -11.45 -8.46
CA SER A 82 0.15 -11.28 -7.14
C SER A 82 0.94 -12.53 -6.74
N GLY A 83 1.97 -12.37 -5.93
CA GLY A 83 2.86 -13.46 -5.54
C GLY A 83 4.27 -13.00 -5.22
N ILE A 84 5.20 -13.95 -5.22
CA ILE A 84 6.61 -13.68 -4.97
C ILE A 84 7.31 -13.57 -6.33
N PHE A 85 7.95 -12.44 -6.58
CA PHE A 85 8.62 -12.15 -7.84
C PHE A 85 10.07 -11.75 -7.62
N ARG A 86 10.92 -12.11 -8.59
CA ARG A 86 12.32 -11.67 -8.64
C ARG A 86 12.38 -10.33 -9.36
N LEU A 87 12.78 -9.28 -8.65
CA LEU A 87 12.89 -7.91 -9.15
C LEU A 87 14.33 -7.43 -9.08
N LYS A 88 14.64 -6.38 -9.84
CA LYS A 88 15.95 -5.74 -9.80
C LYS A 88 16.12 -4.96 -8.50
N ASN A 89 17.28 -5.12 -7.87
CA ASN A 89 17.67 -4.36 -6.71
C ASN A 89 18.28 -3.02 -7.17
N ASP A 90 17.93 -1.92 -6.53
CA ASP A 90 18.58 -0.62 -6.72
C ASP A 90 20.05 -0.59 -6.21
N GLY A 91 20.47 -1.67 -5.54
CA GLY A 91 21.80 -1.86 -4.98
C GLY A 91 21.90 -1.50 -3.50
N ASN A 92 20.83 -0.92 -2.92
CA ASN A 92 20.81 -0.43 -1.55
C ASN A 92 20.07 -1.38 -0.59
N LEU A 93 19.34 -2.37 -1.10
CA LEU A 93 18.72 -3.40 -0.25
C LEU A 93 19.78 -4.34 0.32
N THR A 94 19.75 -4.54 1.63
CA THR A 94 20.71 -5.37 2.40
C THR A 94 19.94 -6.33 3.31
N SER A 95 20.64 -7.27 3.95
CA SER A 95 20.03 -8.25 4.86
C SER A 95 19.25 -7.60 6.01
N ALA A 96 19.59 -6.37 6.40
CA ALA A 96 18.86 -5.59 7.41
C ALA A 96 17.45 -5.15 6.94
N HIS A 97 17.18 -5.24 5.64
CA HIS A 97 15.89 -4.91 5.02
C HIS A 97 15.02 -6.15 4.76
N LEU A 98 15.51 -7.36 5.07
CA LEU A 98 14.69 -8.57 4.95
C LEU A 98 13.44 -8.47 5.82
N PHE A 99 12.32 -8.94 5.28
CA PHE A 99 10.98 -8.87 5.84
C PHE A 99 10.45 -7.45 6.10
N LYS A 100 11.13 -6.42 5.58
CA LYS A 100 10.67 -5.03 5.59
C LYS A 100 10.11 -4.63 4.23
N ARG A 101 9.47 -3.47 4.24
CA ARG A 101 8.86 -2.86 3.07
C ARG A 101 9.91 -2.37 2.09
N VAL A 102 9.60 -2.50 0.82
CA VAL A 102 10.39 -1.95 -0.28
C VAL A 102 9.53 -1.02 -1.12
N ARG A 103 10.18 0.00 -1.69
CA ARG A 103 9.53 0.96 -2.59
C ARG A 103 9.75 0.60 -4.05
N VAL A 104 8.86 1.06 -4.91
CA VAL A 104 9.06 1.09 -6.36
C VAL A 104 10.08 2.19 -6.68
N VAL A 105 11.12 1.83 -7.42
CA VAL A 105 12.07 2.77 -8.04
C VAL A 105 11.76 2.93 -9.52
N ASP A 106 11.40 1.83 -10.16
CA ASP A 106 10.95 1.75 -11.55
C ASP A 106 10.09 0.47 -11.72
N ASP A 107 9.48 0.27 -12.87
CA ASP A 107 8.54 -0.82 -13.16
C ASP A 107 9.13 -2.24 -13.03
N HIS A 108 10.46 -2.36 -12.95
CA HIS A 108 11.17 -3.61 -12.69
C HIS A 108 12.18 -3.52 -11.54
N THR A 109 12.29 -2.36 -10.87
CA THR A 109 13.32 -2.08 -9.84
C THR A 109 12.69 -1.66 -8.51
N VAL A 110 13.19 -2.23 -7.42
CA VAL A 110 12.80 -1.88 -6.05
C VAL A 110 13.98 -1.38 -5.24
N GLY A 111 13.67 -0.59 -4.20
CA GLY A 111 14.68 0.02 -3.35
C GLY A 111 14.23 0.23 -1.91
N VAL A 112 15.12 0.86 -1.15
CA VAL A 112 14.89 1.21 0.26
C VAL A 112 13.91 2.38 0.34
N PRO A 113 12.85 2.32 1.18
CA PRO A 113 11.98 3.47 1.45
C PRO A 113 12.78 4.66 1.99
N ALA A 114 12.55 5.87 1.47
CA ALA A 114 13.15 7.10 1.97
C ALA A 114 12.32 7.77 3.08
N GLY A 115 11.13 7.27 3.39
CA GLY A 115 10.23 7.84 4.39
C GLY A 115 9.55 9.13 3.93
N THR A 116 9.38 9.31 2.62
CA THR A 116 8.73 10.50 2.04
C THR A 116 7.41 10.13 1.39
N ASP A 117 6.55 11.12 1.13
CA ASP A 117 5.27 10.94 0.43
C ASP A 117 5.43 10.47 -1.03
N ALA A 118 6.67 10.39 -1.55
CA ALA A 118 6.99 9.84 -2.86
C ALA A 118 7.22 8.31 -2.84
N ASP A 119 7.33 7.68 -1.66
CA ASP A 119 7.52 6.25 -1.60
C ASP A 119 6.24 5.50 -2.01
N ARG A 120 6.34 4.73 -3.10
CA ARG A 120 5.29 3.83 -3.57
C ARG A 120 5.60 2.43 -3.08
N PHE A 121 4.72 1.87 -2.25
CA PHE A 121 4.95 0.54 -1.69
C PHE A 121 4.84 -0.53 -2.79
N ALA A 122 5.93 -1.28 -3.01
CA ALA A 122 5.95 -2.39 -3.96
C ALA A 122 5.56 -3.72 -3.31
N GLY A 123 6.04 -3.96 -2.08
CA GLY A 123 5.85 -5.24 -1.39
C GLY A 123 6.79 -5.43 -0.20
N LEU A 124 6.87 -6.68 0.27
CA LEU A 124 7.80 -7.11 1.33
C LEU A 124 9.00 -7.84 0.76
N LEU A 125 10.20 -7.49 1.23
CA LEU A 125 11.43 -8.20 0.85
C LEU A 125 11.49 -9.57 1.55
N LEU A 126 11.59 -10.66 0.80
CA LEU A 126 11.70 -12.01 1.33
C LEU A 126 13.10 -12.61 1.19
N GLY A 127 13.85 -12.19 0.17
CA GLY A 127 15.16 -12.76 -0.12
C GLY A 127 16.05 -11.80 -0.90
N LEU A 128 17.36 -11.94 -0.69
CA LEU A 128 18.39 -11.18 -1.38
C LEU A 128 19.25 -12.11 -2.23
N GLU A 129 19.53 -11.69 -3.45
CA GLU A 129 20.44 -12.35 -4.37
C GLU A 129 21.56 -11.35 -4.72
N GLY A 130 22.37 -11.04 -3.69
CA GLY A 130 23.41 -10.03 -3.77
C GLY A 130 22.85 -8.63 -4.05
N THR A 131 23.57 -7.86 -4.87
CA THR A 131 23.23 -6.48 -5.23
C THR A 131 22.41 -6.36 -6.52
N GLY A 132 22.19 -7.47 -7.24
CA GLY A 132 21.52 -7.45 -8.54
C GLY A 132 20.01 -7.69 -8.45
N PHE A 133 19.60 -8.71 -7.70
CA PHE A 133 18.20 -9.14 -7.65
C PHE A 133 17.72 -9.40 -6.23
N VAL A 134 16.41 -9.26 -6.05
CA VAL A 134 15.71 -9.50 -4.79
C VAL A 134 14.39 -10.21 -5.03
N TRP A 135 13.94 -10.97 -4.04
CA TRP A 135 12.65 -11.64 -4.03
C TRP A 135 11.67 -10.82 -3.20
N VAL A 136 10.61 -10.33 -3.84
CA VAL A 136 9.60 -9.47 -3.22
C VAL A 136 8.24 -10.15 -3.28
N LEU A 137 7.56 -10.22 -2.14
CA LEU A 137 6.14 -10.55 -2.07
C LEU A 137 5.32 -9.32 -2.43
N ILE A 138 4.70 -9.36 -3.61
CA ILE A 138 3.74 -8.35 -4.06
C ILE A 138 2.36 -8.93 -3.86
N ALA A 139 1.60 -8.35 -2.93
CA ALA A 139 0.22 -8.73 -2.72
C ALA A 139 -0.62 -7.51 -2.31
N PRO A 140 -1.74 -7.25 -3.00
CA PRO A 140 -2.62 -6.14 -2.67
C PRO A 140 -3.23 -6.37 -1.30
N GLY A 141 -3.02 -5.42 -0.38
CA GLY A 141 -3.50 -5.52 0.99
C GLY A 141 -2.44 -5.94 2.02
N VAL A 142 -1.22 -6.30 1.60
CA VAL A 142 -0.07 -6.41 2.52
C VAL A 142 0.47 -5.00 2.81
N THR A 143 -0.41 -4.07 3.16
CA THR A 143 -0.10 -2.72 3.59
C THR A 143 0.33 -2.76 5.07
N HIS A 144 1.41 -3.47 5.38
CA HIS A 144 2.01 -3.42 6.72
C HIS A 144 2.82 -2.14 6.91
N ASP A 145 2.09 -1.05 7.13
CA ASP A 145 2.42 0.21 7.81
C ASP A 145 1.61 1.30 7.12
N ARG A 146 0.43 1.58 7.64
CA ARG A 146 -0.14 2.91 7.42
C ARG A 146 0.90 3.89 8.01
N ALA A 147 1.33 4.91 7.27
CA ALA A 147 2.25 5.90 7.80
C ALA A 147 1.78 6.34 9.20
N PRO A 148 2.69 6.53 10.17
CA PRO A 148 2.29 6.90 11.52
C PRO A 148 1.41 8.15 11.44
N VAL A 149 0.25 8.07 12.07
CA VAL A 149 -0.71 9.17 12.06
C VAL A 149 -0.17 10.26 12.98
N THR A 150 0.34 11.33 12.38
CA THR A 150 0.83 12.47 13.14
C THR A 150 -0.36 13.22 13.72
N VAL A 151 -0.48 13.22 15.05
CA VAL A 151 -1.40 14.08 15.78
C VAL A 151 -0.57 15.13 16.50
N THR A 152 -0.83 16.40 16.22
CA THR A 152 -0.21 17.52 16.94
C THR A 152 -0.91 17.67 18.29
N LEU A 153 -0.18 17.41 19.38
CA LEU A 153 -0.65 17.61 20.74
C LEU A 153 -0.20 18.98 21.24
N THR A 154 -1.11 19.70 21.89
CA THR A 154 -0.91 21.07 22.37
C THR A 154 -0.72 21.14 23.87
N SER A 155 -1.21 20.14 24.60
CA SER A 155 -0.96 19.99 26.04
C SER A 155 0.50 19.62 26.33
N THR A 156 1.00 20.05 27.49
CA THR A 156 2.38 19.76 27.94
C THR A 156 2.37 19.21 29.36
N ASN A 157 3.28 18.28 29.64
CA ASN A 157 3.40 17.66 30.95
C ASN A 157 3.69 18.68 32.05
N GLY A 158 2.95 18.59 33.15
CA GLY A 158 3.17 19.38 34.36
C GLY A 158 2.53 20.78 34.36
N THR A 159 2.03 21.28 33.23
CA THR A 159 1.44 22.63 33.16
C THR A 159 0.18 22.77 34.00
N ALA A 160 -0.70 21.75 34.00
CA ALA A 160 -1.89 21.74 34.85
C ALA A 160 -1.54 21.69 36.35
N GLY A 161 -0.47 20.98 36.72
CA GLY A 161 0.00 20.92 38.11
C GLY A 161 0.68 22.21 38.58
N ALA A 162 1.15 23.03 37.65
CA ALA A 162 1.76 24.34 37.91
C ALA A 162 0.79 25.51 37.72
N ALA A 163 -0.50 25.24 37.48
CA ALA A 163 -1.50 26.29 37.28
C ALA A 163 -1.61 27.17 38.53
N ALA A 164 -1.33 28.47 38.35
CA ALA A 164 -1.35 29.45 39.45
C ALA A 164 -2.78 29.78 39.91
N ASP A 165 -3.77 29.54 39.05
CA ASP A 165 -5.17 29.82 39.32
C ASP A 165 -6.11 28.89 38.52
N LEU A 166 -7.40 29.02 38.80
CA LEU A 166 -8.44 28.24 38.12
C LEU A 166 -8.55 28.59 36.62
N ALA A 167 -8.18 29.81 36.20
CA ALA A 167 -8.25 30.20 34.80
C ALA A 167 -7.16 29.48 33.98
N ALA A 168 -5.94 29.41 34.51
CA ALA A 168 -4.83 28.65 33.95
C ALA A 168 -5.15 27.15 33.91
N LEU A 169 -5.76 26.59 34.97
CA LEU A 169 -6.16 25.18 34.98
C LEU A 169 -7.23 24.88 33.91
N LYS A 170 -8.23 25.77 33.76
CA LYS A 170 -9.26 25.66 32.72
C LYS A 170 -8.65 25.68 31.32
N ALA A 171 -7.75 26.62 31.05
CA ALA A 171 -7.07 26.72 29.75
C ALA A 171 -6.28 25.45 29.40
N GLU A 172 -5.57 24.84 30.35
CA GLU A 172 -4.86 23.57 30.11
C GLU A 172 -5.81 22.37 29.95
N THR A 173 -6.93 22.37 30.66
CA THR A 173 -7.96 21.34 30.52
C THR A 173 -8.61 21.38 29.14
N GLU A 174 -8.86 22.59 28.61
CA GLU A 174 -9.39 22.78 27.25
C GLU A 174 -8.42 22.22 26.19
N LYS A 175 -7.12 22.52 26.29
CA LYS A 175 -6.09 21.95 25.40
C LYS A 175 -6.08 20.43 25.40
N THR A 176 -6.16 19.82 26.59
CA THR A 176 -6.23 18.35 26.72
C THR A 176 -7.49 17.79 26.06
N GLY A 177 -8.63 18.50 26.20
CA GLY A 177 -9.88 18.13 25.53
C GLY A 177 -9.83 18.26 24.01
N ASP A 178 -9.16 19.29 23.47
CA ASP A 178 -8.90 19.46 22.04
C ASP A 178 -7.98 18.34 21.51
N ASP A 179 -6.90 18.03 22.22
CA ASP A 179 -5.98 16.94 21.88
C ASP A 179 -6.70 15.58 21.80
N LEU A 180 -7.56 15.27 22.77
CA LEU A 180 -8.37 14.03 22.76
C LEU A 180 -9.33 13.97 21.56
N ARG A 181 -9.97 15.09 21.21
CA ARG A 181 -10.83 15.17 20.00
C ARG A 181 -10.03 14.99 18.72
N ALA A 182 -8.82 15.56 18.64
CA ALA A 182 -7.92 15.39 17.50
C ALA A 182 -7.49 13.92 17.33
N ILE A 183 -7.12 13.25 18.43
CA ILE A 183 -6.80 11.81 18.44
C ILE A 183 -8.02 11.00 17.99
N HIS A 184 -9.20 11.27 18.53
CA HIS A 184 -10.43 10.55 18.14
C HIS A 184 -10.71 10.71 16.64
N ALA A 185 -10.67 11.93 16.11
CA ALA A 185 -10.90 12.20 14.70
C ALA A 185 -9.91 11.48 13.79
N ALA A 186 -8.63 11.44 14.19
CA ALA A 186 -7.60 10.66 13.52
C ALA A 186 -7.95 9.16 13.52
N LEU A 187 -8.24 8.57 14.68
CA LEU A 187 -8.58 7.14 14.80
C LEU A 187 -9.82 6.76 13.97
N VAL A 188 -10.85 7.62 13.91
CA VAL A 188 -12.05 7.43 13.07
C VAL A 188 -11.73 7.52 11.59
N THR A 189 -10.97 8.53 11.17
CA THR A 189 -10.53 8.68 9.76
C THR A 189 -9.72 7.46 9.32
N HIS A 190 -8.97 6.88 10.26
CA HIS A 190 -8.21 5.66 10.05
C HIS A 190 -9.03 4.38 10.29
N GLY A 191 -10.33 4.45 10.58
CA GLY A 191 -11.19 3.27 10.71
C GLY A 191 -10.78 2.30 11.81
N LEU A 192 -10.02 2.78 12.80
CA LEU A 192 -9.62 1.98 13.97
C LEU A 192 -10.74 1.92 15.00
N ILE A 193 -11.60 2.94 15.02
CA ILE A 193 -12.78 3.05 15.86
C ILE A 193 -13.96 3.57 15.05
N ALA A 194 -15.17 3.27 15.48
CA ALA A 194 -16.38 3.85 14.90
C ALA A 194 -16.51 5.35 15.26
N PRO A 195 -17.21 6.15 14.44
CA PRO A 195 -17.57 7.52 14.80
C PRO A 195 -18.32 7.55 16.14
N ALA A 196 -18.15 8.62 16.91
CA ALA A 196 -18.98 8.87 18.08
C ALA A 196 -20.48 8.87 17.67
N ALA A 197 -21.31 8.23 18.50
CA ALA A 197 -22.76 8.16 18.32
C ALA A 197 -23.44 9.51 18.64
#